data_AF-A0A931MR08-F1
#
_entry.id   AF-A0A931MR08-F1
#
_cell.length_a   1.000
_cell.length_b   1.000
_cell.length_c   1.000
_cell.angle_alpha   90.00
_cell.angle_beta   90.00
_cell.angle_gamma   90.00
#
_symmetry.space_group_name_H-M   'P 1'
#
loop_
_entity.id
_entity.type
_entity.pdbx_description
1 polymer ?
#
loop_
_entity_poly.entity_id
_entity_poly.type
_entity_poly.pdbx_seq_one_letter_code
_entity_poly.pdbx_strand_id
1 'polypeptide(L)'
;MATPAGTAHSTSATGPAVSGLRALRLVATLGFPSVAAGVIARRSRSMALLERFGADASAVHALRRLRAEHGSGPLRIELPGRRLAVVLDPADVGRILEDSPDPFDPATREKKGALSPFQPHGVLISQGSIRSERRRLNEEALDTAHTLHHLAEPIVEVVDREAVALLESAIRTGTLDNDEFTRTWWRIVRRIVLGDSAAEDNDITDRLKKLRANGNWSYFIPERSRLRDRFTEDLYRYVDRAEPGSLAGALAALPAGGATDPVGQIPHWLFAFDAAGMAAARTLALFAGHPGQRGTARAEIAAGDAEKPQPYPYLRAAVLESVRLWPTTPMILRDSTRDTVWGPEQERFTIPAGTGFMILTAGFHRDGETVSFADEFVPEVWLDGRAERRPELVPFSAGPAACPGRNLVLLVTSTLLARMLAAADFRVVSDPVPAPDRPLPNTFDNFGLKFEVARTAGAPGVRRSDMNASGKHDEDEGFHRVSPDPEETPQDDDLESDHGDRPDSGTDAGQEATDPARRAGEEGGAGE
;
A
#
# COMPACT_ATOMS: atom_id res chain seq x y z
N MET A 1 27.51 7.09 57.76
CA MET A 1 28.16 6.95 56.45
C MET A 1 27.81 5.57 55.91
N ALA A 2 26.87 5.51 54.97
CA ALA A 2 26.53 4.28 54.26
C ALA A 2 26.36 4.68 52.78
N THR A 3 27.29 4.21 51.96
CA THR A 3 27.32 4.42 50.52
C THR A 3 26.29 3.49 49.86
N PRO A 4 25.42 3.97 48.95
CA PRO A 4 24.58 3.05 48.19
C PRO A 4 25.40 2.42 47.07
N ALA A 5 25.25 1.11 46.94
CA ALA A 5 25.88 0.29 45.92
C ALA A 5 25.43 0.72 44.51
N GLY A 6 26.40 1.03 43.65
CA GLY A 6 26.18 1.31 42.25
C GLY A 6 25.65 0.08 41.52
N THR A 7 24.53 0.25 40.84
CA THR A 7 24.03 -0.66 39.81
C THR A 7 25.04 -0.73 38.66
N ALA A 8 25.65 -1.89 38.47
CA ALA A 8 26.52 -2.16 37.34
C ALA A 8 25.73 -2.10 36.02
N HIS A 9 25.93 -1.05 35.23
CA HIS A 9 25.59 -1.05 33.82
C HIS A 9 26.57 -1.98 33.09
N SER A 10 26.13 -3.22 32.85
CA SER A 10 26.76 -4.09 31.86
C SER A 10 26.47 -3.51 30.48
N THR A 11 27.38 -2.69 29.95
CA THR A 11 27.40 -2.27 28.54
C THR A 11 27.57 -3.50 27.66
N SER A 12 26.46 -4.09 27.24
CA SER A 12 26.45 -5.09 26.18
C SER A 12 26.99 -4.41 24.92
N ALA A 13 28.00 -5.02 24.27
CA ALA A 13 28.51 -4.56 22.97
C ALA A 13 27.41 -4.44 21.88
N THR A 14 26.23 -4.98 22.18
CA THR A 14 25.10 -5.09 21.27
C THR A 14 23.86 -4.29 21.66
N GLY A 15 23.94 -3.41 22.68
CA GLY A 15 22.88 -2.46 23.02
C GLY A 15 21.75 -3.02 23.87
N PRO A 16 20.68 -2.25 24.09
CA PRO A 16 19.51 -2.66 24.86
C PRO A 16 18.70 -3.72 24.12
N ALA A 17 18.19 -4.71 24.86
CA ALA A 17 17.43 -5.83 24.30
C ALA A 17 16.32 -6.32 25.24
N VAL A 18 15.25 -6.84 24.63
CA VAL A 18 14.17 -7.57 25.30
C VAL A 18 14.10 -8.99 24.73
N SER A 19 13.96 -9.98 25.60
CA SER A 19 13.93 -11.40 25.23
C SER A 19 12.79 -12.17 25.92
N GLY A 20 12.64 -13.45 25.57
CA GLY A 20 11.68 -14.38 26.19
C GLY A 20 10.21 -13.96 26.04
N LEU A 21 9.41 -14.19 27.08
CA LEU A 21 7.97 -13.87 27.07
C LEU A 21 7.68 -12.38 26.89
N ARG A 22 8.59 -11.50 27.35
CA ARG A 22 8.43 -10.04 27.15
C ARG A 22 8.57 -9.66 25.68
N ALA A 23 9.54 -10.24 24.99
CA ALA A 23 9.73 -10.04 23.55
C ALA A 23 8.52 -10.53 22.75
N LEU A 24 8.02 -11.73 23.05
CA LEU A 24 6.84 -12.29 22.39
C LEU A 24 5.59 -11.42 22.60
N ARG A 25 5.35 -10.97 23.84
CA ARG A 25 4.23 -10.07 24.16
C ARG A 25 4.36 -8.73 23.43
N LEU A 26 5.57 -8.16 23.39
CA LEU A 26 5.80 -6.89 22.72
C LEU A 26 5.49 -6.99 21.22
N VAL A 27 6.02 -8.01 20.54
CA VAL A 27 5.75 -8.24 19.11
C VAL A 27 4.28 -8.50 18.85
N ALA A 28 3.61 -9.26 19.72
CA ALA A 28 2.17 -9.47 19.63
C ALA A 28 1.42 -8.14 19.77
N THR A 29 1.74 -7.30 20.76
CA THR A 29 1.10 -5.99 20.93
C THR A 29 1.32 -5.07 19.74
N LEU A 30 2.55 -4.98 19.22
CA LEU A 30 2.88 -4.10 18.09
C LEU A 30 2.32 -4.61 16.76
N GLY A 31 2.32 -5.92 16.54
CA GLY A 31 1.90 -6.54 15.29
C GLY A 31 0.40 -6.83 15.20
N PHE A 32 -0.28 -7.07 16.32
CA PHE A 32 -1.68 -7.53 16.35
C PHE A 32 -2.64 -6.61 15.59
N PRO A 33 -2.65 -5.27 15.79
CA PRO A 33 -3.55 -4.40 15.05
C PRO A 33 -3.37 -4.52 13.53
N SER A 34 -2.12 -4.57 13.06
CA SER A 34 -1.80 -4.70 11.63
C SER A 34 -2.23 -6.06 11.06
N VAL A 35 -2.00 -7.14 11.79
CA VAL A 35 -2.38 -8.50 11.38
C VAL A 35 -3.90 -8.67 11.38
N ALA A 36 -4.59 -8.17 12.41
CA ALA A 36 -6.05 -8.24 12.55
C ALA A 36 -6.73 -7.44 11.42
N ALA A 37 -6.28 -6.21 11.19
CA ALA A 37 -6.74 -5.37 10.09
C ALA A 37 -6.50 -6.02 8.72
N GLY A 38 -5.47 -6.86 8.59
CA GLY A 38 -4.97 -7.39 7.32
C GLY A 38 -3.84 -6.53 6.79
N VAL A 39 -2.67 -7.14 6.62
CA VAL A 39 -1.41 -6.41 6.32
C VAL A 39 -1.38 -5.93 4.87
N ILE A 40 -1.90 -6.74 3.95
CA ILE A 40 -1.91 -6.47 2.51
C ILE A 40 -3.32 -6.14 2.02
N ALA A 41 -4.32 -6.92 2.42
CA ALA A 41 -5.74 -6.65 2.12
C ALA A 41 -6.49 -6.40 3.42
N ARG A 42 -7.09 -5.21 3.56
CA ARG A 42 -7.81 -4.81 4.76
C ARG A 42 -9.13 -5.58 4.90
N ARG A 43 -9.50 -5.90 6.14
CA ARG A 43 -10.74 -6.61 6.50
C ARG A 43 -11.71 -5.60 7.11
N SER A 44 -12.80 -5.29 6.39
CA SER A 44 -13.79 -4.29 6.82
C SER A 44 -14.35 -4.57 8.21
N ARG A 45 -14.80 -5.80 8.49
CA ARG A 45 -15.32 -6.21 9.82
C ARG A 45 -14.29 -6.04 10.94
N SER A 46 -13.00 -6.23 10.65
CA SER A 46 -11.94 -6.06 11.63
C SER A 46 -11.63 -4.58 11.89
N MET A 47 -11.73 -3.72 10.87
CA MET A 47 -11.45 -2.29 11.01
C MET A 47 -12.43 -1.60 11.96
N ALA A 48 -13.73 -1.89 11.85
CA ALA A 48 -14.73 -1.37 12.79
C ALA A 48 -14.43 -1.76 14.25
N LEU A 49 -13.95 -3.00 14.47
CA LEU A 49 -13.55 -3.46 15.80
C LEU A 49 -12.29 -2.74 16.30
N LEU A 50 -11.30 -2.55 15.44
CA LEU A 50 -10.05 -1.86 15.78
C LEU A 50 -10.26 -0.37 16.08
N GLU A 51 -11.16 0.29 15.34
CA GLU A 51 -11.62 1.65 15.64
C GLU A 51 -12.26 1.73 17.02
N ARG A 52 -13.20 0.82 17.33
CA ARG A 52 -13.88 0.77 18.64
C ARG A 52 -12.91 0.67 19.81
N PHE A 53 -11.79 -0.02 19.64
CA PHE A 53 -10.76 -0.15 20.68
C PHE A 53 -9.61 0.85 20.55
N GLY A 54 -9.62 1.74 19.54
CA GLY A 54 -8.54 2.68 19.27
C GLY A 54 -7.19 1.98 19.12
N ALA A 55 -7.12 0.91 18.34
CA ALA A 55 -6.00 -0.02 18.32
C ALA A 55 -4.63 0.65 18.08
N ASP A 56 -4.58 1.70 17.26
CA ASP A 56 -3.35 2.44 16.96
C ASP A 56 -2.83 3.25 18.15
N ALA A 57 -3.68 3.56 19.14
CA ALA A 57 -3.23 4.16 20.40
C ALA A 57 -2.20 3.27 21.09
N SER A 58 -2.32 1.94 20.98
CA SER A 58 -1.37 1.00 21.58
C SER A 58 0.06 1.19 21.04
N ALA A 59 0.22 1.59 19.77
CA ALA A 59 1.52 1.86 19.18
C ALA A 59 2.17 3.12 19.79
N VAL A 60 1.39 4.19 20.00
CA VAL A 60 1.86 5.41 20.68
C VAL A 60 2.28 5.12 22.11
N HIS A 61 1.44 4.44 22.88
CA HIS A 61 1.74 4.08 24.28
C HIS A 61 2.95 3.15 24.38
N ALA A 62 3.06 2.17 23.48
CA ALA A 62 4.20 1.27 23.43
C ALA A 62 5.49 2.04 23.11
N LEU A 63 5.48 2.91 22.11
CA LEU A 63 6.65 3.71 21.73
C LEU A 63 7.14 4.58 22.90
N ARG A 64 6.24 5.32 23.55
CA ARG A 64 6.57 6.16 24.72
C ARG A 64 7.11 5.34 25.87
N ARG A 65 6.44 4.25 26.23
CA ARG A 65 6.88 3.37 27.32
C ARG A 65 8.28 2.81 27.04
N LEU A 66 8.51 2.29 25.84
CA LEU A 66 9.82 1.73 25.48
C LEU A 66 10.91 2.81 25.48
N ARG A 67 10.63 4.02 24.98
CA ARG A 67 11.56 5.15 25.01
C ARG A 67 11.88 5.56 26.47
N ALA A 68 10.87 5.60 27.34
CA ALA A 68 11.08 5.90 28.75
C ALA A 68 11.88 4.82 29.50
N GLU A 69 11.67 3.55 29.18
CA GLU A 69 12.34 2.40 29.82
C GLU A 69 13.78 2.17 29.31
N HIS A 70 14.03 2.43 28.02
CA HIS A 70 15.26 2.02 27.34
C HIS A 70 16.09 3.18 26.78
N GLY A 71 15.58 4.41 26.84
CA GLY A 71 16.25 5.59 26.32
C GLY A 71 16.21 5.66 24.79
N SER A 72 17.24 6.29 24.23
CA SER A 72 17.40 6.50 22.79
C SER A 72 18.04 5.30 22.09
N GLY A 73 17.77 5.15 20.80
CA GLY A 73 18.29 4.11 19.93
C GLY A 73 17.29 2.99 19.65
N PRO A 74 17.58 2.12 18.66
CA PRO A 74 16.71 0.98 18.40
C PRO A 74 16.80 -0.07 19.52
N LEU A 75 15.65 -0.52 20.00
CA LEU A 75 15.54 -1.57 21.00
C LEU A 75 15.46 -2.94 20.34
N ARG A 76 16.44 -3.81 20.60
CA ARG A 76 16.42 -5.17 20.07
C ARG A 76 15.33 -6.03 20.69
N ILE A 77 14.71 -6.84 19.85
CA ILE A 77 13.79 -7.90 20.23
C ILE A 77 14.38 -9.23 19.78
N GLU A 78 14.67 -10.08 20.74
CA GLU A 78 15.23 -11.41 20.51
C GLU A 78 14.10 -12.44 20.38
N LEU A 79 13.87 -12.89 19.14
CA LEU A 79 12.93 -13.97 18.84
C LEU A 79 13.67 -15.20 18.29
N PRO A 80 13.14 -16.41 18.51
CA PRO A 80 13.66 -17.60 17.83
C PRO A 80 13.62 -17.45 16.30
N GLY A 81 14.76 -17.55 15.63
CA GLY A 81 14.87 -17.54 14.18
C GLY A 81 14.66 -16.17 13.49
N ARG A 82 14.49 -15.08 14.25
CA ARG A 82 14.39 -13.71 13.71
C ARG A 82 14.91 -12.68 14.71
N ARG A 83 15.78 -11.79 14.24
CA ARG A 83 16.22 -10.62 15.00
C ARG A 83 15.42 -9.41 14.53
N LEU A 84 14.75 -8.74 15.46
CA LEU A 84 14.05 -7.49 15.20
C LEU A 84 14.61 -6.38 16.09
N ALA A 85 14.42 -5.14 15.69
CA ALA A 85 14.66 -3.96 16.50
C ALA A 85 13.51 -2.96 16.31
N VAL A 86 12.97 -2.42 17.40
CA VAL A 86 11.97 -1.36 17.35
C VAL A 86 12.70 -0.02 17.40
N VAL A 87 12.45 0.84 16.42
CA VAL A 87 13.04 2.17 16.35
C VAL A 87 12.27 3.08 17.29
N LEU A 88 12.97 3.74 18.22
CA LEU A 88 12.35 4.55 19.27
C LEU A 88 12.46 6.05 19.03
N ASP A 89 13.46 6.50 18.26
CA ASP A 89 13.74 7.93 18.05
C ASP A 89 13.47 8.41 16.63
N PRO A 90 12.97 9.65 16.48
CA PRO A 90 12.78 10.28 15.18
C PRO A 90 14.03 10.32 14.30
N ALA A 91 15.19 10.65 14.86
CA ALA A 91 16.43 10.77 14.10
C ALA A 91 16.86 9.41 13.50
N ASP A 92 16.64 8.32 14.24
CA ASP A 92 16.92 6.96 13.75
C ASP A 92 15.94 6.56 12.64
N VAL A 93 14.68 6.99 12.71
CA VAL A 93 13.72 6.82 11.60
C VAL A 93 14.27 7.48 10.33
N GLY A 94 14.70 8.75 10.43
CA GLY A 94 15.30 9.48 9.31
C GLY A 94 16.47 8.74 8.70
N ARG A 95 17.47 8.39 9.52
CA ARG A 95 18.66 7.63 9.10
C ARG A 95 18.31 6.33 8.39
N ILE A 96 17.41 5.52 8.95
CA ILE A 96 17.04 4.21 8.38
C ILE A 96 16.41 4.37 6.99
N LEU A 97 15.58 5.40 6.82
CA LEU A 97 14.89 5.64 5.57
C LEU A 97 15.81 6.28 4.51
N GLU A 98 16.65 7.23 4.91
CA GLU A 98 17.65 7.89 4.04
C GLU A 98 18.72 6.91 3.56
N ASP A 99 19.26 6.09 4.45
CA ASP A 99 20.27 5.07 4.14
C ASP A 99 19.64 3.77 3.57
N SER A 100 18.41 3.82 3.04
CA SER A 100 17.83 2.72 2.27
C SER A 100 18.29 2.82 0.80
N PRO A 101 18.61 1.72 0.08
CA PRO A 101 18.46 0.33 0.47
C PRO A 101 19.71 -0.28 1.14
N ASP A 102 20.83 0.45 1.26
CA ASP A 102 22.04 -0.05 1.93
C ASP A 102 22.53 0.94 3.01
N PRO A 103 22.62 0.53 4.29
CA PRO A 103 22.49 -0.85 4.76
C PRO A 103 21.05 -1.30 5.00
N PHE A 104 20.02 -0.45 4.82
CA PHE A 104 18.64 -0.78 5.22
C PHE A 104 17.77 -1.21 4.04
N ASP A 105 17.74 -2.51 3.77
CA ASP A 105 17.05 -3.07 2.61
C ASP A 105 15.52 -3.10 2.83
N PRO A 106 14.71 -2.55 1.90
CA PRO A 106 13.26 -2.59 2.00
C PRO A 106 12.62 -3.96 1.74
N ALA A 107 13.31 -4.91 1.09
CA ALA A 107 12.79 -6.22 0.69
C ALA A 107 12.89 -7.24 1.82
N THR A 108 12.17 -6.99 2.91
CA THR A 108 12.23 -7.83 4.10
C THR A 108 11.59 -9.20 3.89
N ARG A 109 11.95 -10.17 4.74
CA ARG A 109 11.36 -11.52 4.74
C ARG A 109 9.83 -11.49 4.77
N GLU A 110 9.26 -10.61 5.57
CA GLU A 110 7.82 -10.45 5.74
C GLU A 110 7.16 -9.95 4.45
N LYS A 111 7.75 -8.95 3.78
CA LYS A 111 7.23 -8.46 2.49
C LYS A 111 7.36 -9.51 1.39
N LYS A 112 8.48 -10.24 1.34
CA LYS A 112 8.66 -11.34 0.37
C LYS A 112 7.54 -12.37 0.52
N GLY A 113 7.26 -12.84 1.73
CA GLY A 113 6.17 -13.78 1.98
C GLY A 113 4.80 -13.21 1.62
N ALA A 114 4.55 -11.95 1.94
CA ALA A 114 3.23 -11.34 1.76
C ALA A 114 2.93 -10.92 0.31
N LEU A 115 3.95 -10.58 -0.48
CA LEU A 115 3.79 -9.99 -1.82
C LEU A 115 4.09 -10.97 -2.97
N SER A 116 4.96 -11.97 -2.76
CA SER A 116 5.25 -12.98 -3.80
C SER A 116 4.03 -13.71 -4.37
N PRO A 117 2.95 -13.98 -3.61
CA PRO A 117 1.77 -14.65 -4.15
C PRO A 117 1.08 -13.92 -5.31
N PHE A 118 1.32 -12.62 -5.49
CA PHE A 118 0.64 -11.82 -6.52
C PHE A 118 1.53 -10.83 -7.29
N GLN A 119 2.75 -10.60 -6.83
CA GLN A 119 3.75 -9.76 -7.51
C GLN A 119 5.18 -10.30 -7.28
N PRO A 120 5.49 -11.53 -7.69
CA PRO A 120 6.80 -12.14 -7.46
C PRO A 120 7.97 -11.36 -8.08
N HIS A 121 7.68 -10.55 -9.11
CA HIS A 121 8.65 -9.67 -9.76
C HIS A 121 8.56 -8.21 -9.29
N GLY A 122 7.80 -7.90 -8.24
CA GLY A 122 7.60 -6.53 -7.77
C GLY A 122 8.88 -5.89 -7.19
N VAL A 123 9.06 -4.58 -7.41
CA VAL A 123 10.20 -3.81 -6.89
C VAL A 123 10.33 -3.89 -5.37
N LEU A 124 9.21 -3.99 -4.63
CA LEU A 124 9.19 -3.99 -3.16
C LEU A 124 9.86 -5.20 -2.50
N ILE A 125 10.03 -6.30 -3.24
CA ILE A 125 10.64 -7.55 -2.77
C ILE A 125 11.93 -7.92 -3.49
N SER A 126 12.39 -7.03 -4.38
CA SER A 126 13.63 -7.17 -5.15
C SER A 126 14.82 -6.55 -4.43
N GLN A 127 16.02 -7.08 -4.68
CA GLN A 127 17.29 -6.63 -4.08
C GLN A 127 18.36 -6.41 -5.15
N GLY A 128 19.46 -5.73 -4.82
CA GLY A 128 20.63 -5.58 -5.70
C GLY A 128 20.36 -4.83 -7.02
N SER A 129 21.02 -5.24 -8.10
CA SER A 129 20.92 -4.59 -9.41
C SER A 129 19.51 -4.65 -10.00
N ILE A 130 18.84 -5.80 -9.91
CA ILE A 130 17.48 -5.97 -10.42
C ILE A 130 16.48 -5.04 -9.73
N ARG A 131 16.69 -4.74 -8.44
CA ARG A 131 15.89 -3.72 -7.74
C ARG A 131 16.06 -2.36 -8.37
N SER A 132 17.29 -1.97 -8.69
CA SER A 132 17.61 -0.66 -9.25
C SER A 132 16.95 -0.48 -10.62
N GLU A 133 16.96 -1.52 -11.45
CA GLU A 133 16.27 -1.52 -12.74
C GLU A 133 14.75 -1.39 -12.59
N ARG A 134 14.14 -2.23 -11.74
CA ARG A 134 12.70 -2.17 -11.47
C ARG A 134 12.27 -0.84 -10.84
N ARG A 135 13.11 -0.28 -9.95
CA ARG A 135 12.87 1.03 -9.32
C ARG A 135 12.86 2.14 -10.35
N ARG A 136 13.88 2.21 -11.21
CA ARG A 136 13.96 3.17 -12.31
C ARG A 136 12.72 3.10 -13.20
N LEU A 137 12.33 1.87 -13.60
CA LEU A 137 11.13 1.65 -14.42
C LEU A 137 9.85 2.17 -13.76
N ASN A 138 9.68 1.91 -12.45
CA ASN A 138 8.53 2.44 -11.71
C ASN A 138 8.57 3.97 -11.61
N GLU A 139 9.74 4.57 -11.39
CA GLU A 139 9.86 6.03 -11.26
C GLU A 139 9.61 6.75 -12.57
N GLU A 140 10.06 6.19 -13.69
CA GLU A 140 9.79 6.70 -15.04
C GLU A 140 8.31 6.55 -15.40
N ALA A 141 7.72 5.37 -15.18
CA ALA A 141 6.32 5.11 -15.54
C ALA A 141 5.30 5.89 -14.68
N LEU A 142 5.62 6.10 -13.39
CA LEU A 142 4.78 6.84 -12.43
C LEU A 142 5.13 8.33 -12.37
N ASP A 143 6.10 8.75 -13.18
CA ASP A 143 6.57 10.12 -13.30
C ASP A 143 6.93 10.79 -11.96
N THR A 144 7.69 10.07 -11.14
CA THR A 144 7.91 10.40 -9.72
C THR A 144 8.45 11.81 -9.49
N ALA A 145 9.28 12.31 -10.40
CA ALA A 145 9.94 13.60 -10.27
C ALA A 145 9.00 14.81 -10.44
N HIS A 146 7.86 14.65 -11.09
CA HIS A 146 6.96 15.75 -11.43
C HIS A 146 5.77 15.83 -10.45
N THR A 147 5.40 17.05 -10.07
CA THR A 147 4.23 17.28 -9.19
C THR A 147 2.92 16.89 -9.88
N LEU A 148 2.82 17.22 -11.17
CA LEU A 148 1.77 16.78 -12.08
C LEU A 148 2.40 15.77 -13.04
N HIS A 149 1.78 14.60 -13.17
CA HIS A 149 2.21 13.58 -14.12
C HIS A 149 2.17 14.12 -15.55
N HIS A 150 3.03 13.65 -16.45
CA HIS A 150 2.94 13.96 -17.88
C HIS A 150 1.64 13.50 -18.54
N LEU A 151 0.85 12.65 -17.86
CA LEU A 151 -0.49 12.19 -18.24
C LEU A 151 -1.58 12.87 -17.40
N ALA A 152 -1.28 14.02 -16.77
CA ALA A 152 -2.22 14.63 -15.84
C ALA A 152 -3.56 14.99 -16.50
N GLU A 153 -3.56 15.39 -17.78
CA GLU A 153 -4.79 15.71 -18.52
C GLU A 153 -5.73 14.50 -18.67
N PRO A 154 -5.34 13.37 -19.29
CA PRO A 154 -6.21 12.18 -19.37
C PRO A 154 -6.55 11.60 -18.00
N ILE A 155 -5.63 11.66 -17.02
CA ILE A 155 -5.92 11.22 -15.64
C ILE A 155 -7.03 12.05 -15.00
N VAL A 156 -6.95 13.38 -15.10
CA VAL A 156 -7.97 14.29 -14.56
C VAL A 156 -9.30 14.08 -15.27
N GLU A 157 -9.30 13.89 -16.58
CA GLU A 157 -10.52 13.60 -17.34
C GLU A 157 -11.22 12.31 -16.86
N VAL A 158 -10.46 11.24 -16.59
CA VAL A 158 -11.00 10.02 -15.98
C VAL A 158 -11.63 10.31 -14.63
N VAL A 159 -10.90 11.00 -13.73
CA VAL A 159 -11.40 11.34 -12.39
C VAL A 159 -12.66 12.18 -12.49
N ASP A 160 -12.71 13.15 -13.39
CA ASP A 160 -13.83 14.06 -13.57
C ASP A 160 -15.10 13.34 -14.00
N ARG A 161 -15.01 12.51 -15.06
CA ARG A 161 -16.15 11.73 -15.55
C ARG A 161 -16.74 10.84 -14.45
N GLU A 162 -15.89 10.15 -13.70
CA GLU A 162 -16.32 9.23 -12.65
C GLU A 162 -16.84 9.95 -11.39
N ALA A 163 -16.23 11.09 -11.04
CA ALA A 163 -16.71 11.93 -9.94
C ALA A 163 -18.08 12.52 -10.25
N VAL A 164 -18.31 12.95 -11.49
CA VAL A 164 -19.61 13.46 -11.96
C VAL A 164 -20.71 12.41 -11.76
N ALA A 165 -20.50 11.19 -12.26
CA ALA A 165 -21.48 10.11 -12.13
C ALA A 165 -21.78 9.77 -10.66
N LEU A 166 -20.75 9.72 -9.81
CA LEU A 166 -20.89 9.50 -8.37
C LEU A 166 -21.71 10.62 -7.70
N LEU A 167 -21.38 11.87 -8.00
CA LEU A 167 -22.06 13.05 -7.43
C LEU A 167 -23.53 13.13 -7.85
N GLU A 168 -23.85 12.83 -9.11
CA GLU A 168 -25.24 12.79 -9.58
C GLU A 168 -26.06 11.75 -8.81
N SER A 169 -25.48 10.58 -8.58
CA SER A 169 -26.11 9.53 -7.78
C SER A 169 -26.30 9.97 -6.32
N ALA A 170 -25.23 10.43 -5.68
CA ALA A 170 -25.24 10.84 -4.28
C ALA A 170 -26.18 12.04 -4.00
N ILE A 171 -26.24 13.03 -4.89
CA ILE A 171 -27.15 14.18 -4.76
C ILE A 171 -28.60 13.74 -4.95
N ARG A 172 -28.87 12.81 -5.87
CA ARG A 172 -30.22 12.28 -6.12
C ARG A 172 -30.75 11.46 -4.94
N THR A 173 -29.89 10.64 -4.32
CA THR A 173 -30.25 9.82 -3.16
C THR A 173 -30.18 10.59 -1.84
N GLY A 174 -29.43 11.70 -1.80
CA GLY A 174 -29.14 12.48 -0.61
C GLY A 174 -28.08 11.85 0.29
N THR A 175 -27.43 10.76 -0.15
CA THR A 175 -26.48 10.01 0.66
C THR A 175 -25.32 9.48 -0.19
N LEU A 176 -24.15 9.34 0.43
CA LEU A 176 -23.00 8.63 -0.13
C LEU A 176 -22.45 7.69 0.94
N ASP A 177 -22.31 6.41 0.64
CA ASP A 177 -21.62 5.45 1.50
C ASP A 177 -20.28 5.02 0.92
N ASN A 178 -19.48 4.33 1.74
CA ASN A 178 -18.18 3.84 1.32
C ASN A 178 -18.27 2.80 0.20
N ASP A 179 -19.35 2.04 0.05
CA ASP A 179 -19.47 1.03 -1.00
C ASP A 179 -19.61 1.69 -2.37
N GLU A 180 -20.45 2.70 -2.48
CA GLU A 180 -20.59 3.50 -3.69
C GLU A 180 -19.28 4.24 -4.01
N PHE A 181 -18.66 4.89 -3.02
CA PHE A 181 -17.36 5.54 -3.19
C PHE A 181 -16.29 4.55 -3.67
N THR A 182 -16.20 3.36 -3.06
CA THR A 182 -15.18 2.35 -3.38
C THR A 182 -15.37 1.77 -4.78
N ARG A 183 -16.62 1.56 -5.22
CA ARG A 183 -16.90 1.11 -6.60
C ARG A 183 -16.40 2.12 -7.63
N THR A 184 -16.75 3.40 -7.46
CA THR A 184 -16.26 4.48 -8.34
C THR A 184 -14.74 4.61 -8.27
N TRP A 185 -14.16 4.51 -7.07
CA TRP A 185 -12.72 4.58 -6.88
C TRP A 185 -11.98 3.49 -7.68
N TRP A 186 -12.40 2.23 -7.58
CA TRP A 186 -11.76 1.15 -8.34
C TRP A 186 -11.95 1.27 -9.84
N ARG A 187 -13.07 1.83 -10.28
CA ARG A 187 -13.29 2.17 -11.69
C ARG A 187 -12.29 3.24 -12.18
N ILE A 188 -12.10 4.32 -11.42
CA ILE A 188 -11.06 5.34 -11.69
C ILE A 188 -9.68 4.68 -11.79
N VAL A 189 -9.34 3.83 -10.82
CA VAL A 189 -8.03 3.15 -10.76
C VAL A 189 -7.80 2.27 -11.98
N ARG A 190 -8.78 1.46 -12.38
CA ARG A 190 -8.67 0.60 -13.57
C ARG A 190 -8.43 1.44 -14.83
N ARG A 191 -9.19 2.52 -15.00
CA ARG A 191 -9.05 3.42 -16.16
C ARG A 191 -7.68 4.11 -16.22
N ILE A 192 -7.19 4.61 -15.08
CA ILE A 192 -5.86 5.24 -15.00
C ILE A 192 -4.74 4.22 -15.25
N VAL A 193 -4.82 3.05 -14.62
CA VAL A 193 -3.72 2.08 -14.63
C VAL A 193 -3.69 1.27 -15.94
N LEU A 194 -4.85 0.78 -16.40
CA LEU A 194 -4.97 -0.20 -17.49
C LEU A 194 -5.59 0.39 -18.77
N GLY A 195 -6.22 1.57 -18.72
CA GLY A 195 -6.94 2.20 -19.83
C GLY A 195 -8.46 2.16 -19.68
N ASP A 196 -9.17 2.99 -20.45
CA ASP A 196 -10.63 3.14 -20.42
C ASP A 196 -11.37 1.84 -20.69
N SER A 197 -10.81 0.95 -21.52
CA SER A 197 -11.36 -0.39 -21.74
C SER A 197 -11.46 -1.27 -20.48
N ALA A 198 -10.74 -0.94 -19.41
CA ALA A 198 -10.80 -1.64 -18.13
C ALA A 198 -11.89 -1.10 -17.17
N ALA A 199 -12.68 -0.10 -17.59
CA ALA A 199 -13.65 0.57 -16.70
C ALA A 199 -14.62 -0.40 -16.01
N GLU A 200 -15.16 -1.37 -16.76
CA GLU A 200 -16.14 -2.36 -16.27
C GLU A 200 -15.52 -3.68 -15.80
N ASP A 201 -14.20 -3.85 -15.91
CA ASP A 201 -13.53 -5.11 -15.57
C ASP A 201 -13.38 -5.24 -14.04
N ASN A 202 -14.46 -5.61 -13.36
CA ASN A 202 -14.41 -5.86 -11.91
C ASN A 202 -13.59 -7.12 -11.58
N ASP A 203 -13.55 -8.06 -12.51
CA ASP A 203 -12.84 -9.33 -12.40
C ASP A 203 -11.34 -9.15 -12.13
N ILE A 204 -10.65 -8.24 -12.86
CA ILE A 204 -9.21 -8.02 -12.65
C ILE A 204 -8.90 -7.55 -11.22
N THR A 205 -9.72 -6.63 -10.68
CA THR A 205 -9.57 -6.11 -9.32
C THR A 205 -9.98 -7.13 -8.26
N ASP A 206 -10.96 -7.98 -8.54
CA ASP A 206 -11.40 -9.04 -7.63
C ASP A 206 -10.39 -10.20 -7.56
N ARG A 207 -9.78 -10.58 -8.69
CA ARG A 207 -8.67 -11.54 -8.70
C ARG A 207 -7.50 -11.00 -7.87
N LEU A 208 -7.12 -9.73 -8.06
CA LEU A 208 -6.08 -9.09 -7.25
C LEU A 208 -6.44 -9.09 -5.76
N LYS A 209 -7.68 -8.74 -5.40
CA LYS A 209 -8.15 -8.77 -4.01
C LYS A 209 -8.04 -10.17 -3.39
N LYS A 210 -8.46 -11.22 -4.11
CA LYS A 210 -8.33 -12.63 -3.68
C LYS A 210 -6.87 -13.04 -3.49
N LEU A 211 -5.99 -12.65 -4.40
CA LEU A 211 -4.55 -12.92 -4.31
C LEU A 211 -3.88 -12.18 -3.15
N ARG A 212 -4.23 -10.91 -2.92
CA ARG A 212 -3.77 -10.12 -1.77
C ARG A 212 -4.25 -10.69 -0.43
N ALA A 213 -5.51 -11.16 -0.39
CA ALA A 213 -6.06 -11.82 0.78
C ALA A 213 -5.32 -13.13 1.11
N ASN A 214 -4.85 -13.87 0.09
CA ASN A 214 -3.95 -15.01 0.26
C ASN A 214 -2.58 -14.56 0.82
N GLY A 215 -2.02 -13.46 0.30
CA GLY A 215 -0.78 -12.84 0.79
C GLY A 215 -0.78 -12.43 2.27
N ASN A 216 -1.93 -12.11 2.86
CA ASN A 216 -2.04 -11.84 4.31
C ASN A 216 -1.57 -13.01 5.19
N TRP A 217 -1.56 -14.22 4.66
CA TRP A 217 -1.11 -15.43 5.35
C TRP A 217 0.33 -15.82 5.01
N SER A 218 1.00 -15.07 4.13
CA SER A 218 2.41 -15.27 3.77
C SER A 218 2.70 -16.76 3.48
N TYR A 219 3.65 -17.37 4.23
CA TYR A 219 4.06 -18.76 4.05
C TYR A 219 3.14 -19.79 4.71
N PHE A 220 2.02 -19.38 5.33
CA PHE A 220 1.14 -20.29 6.07
C PHE A 220 0.09 -21.00 5.21
N ILE A 221 -0.14 -20.56 3.97
CA ILE A 221 -1.08 -21.20 3.05
C ILE A 221 -0.48 -21.35 1.65
N PRO A 222 -0.92 -22.34 0.85
CA PRO A 222 -0.45 -22.50 -0.52
C PRO A 222 -0.73 -21.27 -1.39
N GLU A 223 0.22 -20.97 -2.28
CA GLU A 223 0.04 -19.95 -3.31
C GLU A 223 -1.04 -20.36 -4.31
N ARG A 224 -1.88 -19.41 -4.73
CA ARG A 224 -2.91 -19.65 -5.76
C ARG A 224 -2.35 -19.44 -7.16
N SER A 225 -1.40 -20.28 -7.58
CA SER A 225 -0.68 -20.14 -8.86
C SER A 225 -1.61 -19.97 -10.06
N ARG A 226 -2.59 -20.86 -10.28
CA ARG A 226 -3.57 -20.74 -11.38
C ARG A 226 -4.36 -19.43 -11.39
N LEU A 227 -4.63 -18.86 -10.22
CA LEU A 227 -5.32 -17.56 -10.12
C LEU A 227 -4.35 -16.42 -10.47
N ARG A 228 -3.11 -16.50 -9.99
CA ARG A 228 -2.04 -15.53 -10.30
C ARG A 228 -1.71 -15.54 -11.79
N ASP A 229 -1.62 -16.71 -12.40
CA ASP A 229 -1.24 -16.85 -13.81
C ASP A 229 -2.30 -16.23 -14.71
N ARG A 230 -3.59 -16.49 -14.44
CA ARG A 230 -4.71 -15.81 -15.12
C ARG A 230 -4.70 -14.29 -14.93
N PHE A 231 -4.52 -13.84 -13.69
CA PHE A 231 -4.40 -12.40 -13.40
C PHE A 231 -3.23 -11.77 -14.16
N THR A 232 -2.09 -12.46 -14.22
CA THR A 232 -0.91 -11.99 -14.95
C THR A 232 -1.17 -11.94 -16.45
N GLU A 233 -1.76 -12.98 -17.03
CA GLU A 233 -2.15 -13.02 -18.44
C GLU A 233 -3.08 -11.87 -18.84
N ASP A 234 -4.08 -11.56 -17.99
CA ASP A 234 -4.97 -10.42 -18.20
C ASP A 234 -4.18 -9.09 -18.23
N LEU A 235 -3.19 -8.91 -17.34
CA LEU A 235 -2.33 -7.73 -17.34
C LEU A 235 -1.49 -7.62 -18.62
N TYR A 236 -0.91 -8.72 -19.10
CA TYR A 236 -0.19 -8.73 -20.38
C TYR A 236 -1.12 -8.32 -21.53
N ARG A 237 -2.35 -8.85 -21.56
CA ARG A 237 -3.36 -8.46 -22.55
C ARG A 237 -3.69 -6.97 -22.52
N TYR A 238 -3.74 -6.36 -21.34
CA TYR A 238 -3.92 -4.91 -21.20
C TYR A 238 -2.72 -4.12 -21.71
N VAL A 239 -1.50 -4.58 -21.43
CA VAL A 239 -0.27 -3.91 -21.90
C VAL A 239 -0.12 -4.02 -23.43
N ASP A 240 -0.45 -5.17 -24.02
CA ASP A 240 -0.40 -5.37 -25.47
C ASP A 240 -1.36 -4.45 -26.24
N ARG A 241 -2.47 -4.05 -25.60
CA ARG A 241 -3.48 -3.13 -26.15
C ARG A 241 -3.48 -1.77 -25.45
N ALA A 242 -2.38 -1.42 -24.79
CA ALA A 242 -2.35 -0.29 -23.86
C ALA A 242 -2.79 1.01 -24.53
N GLU A 243 -3.72 1.69 -23.88
CA GLU A 243 -4.19 2.99 -24.34
C GLU A 243 -3.16 4.07 -23.95
N PRO A 244 -2.77 4.98 -24.86
CA PRO A 244 -1.70 5.96 -24.61
C PRO A 244 -1.89 6.86 -23.39
N GLY A 245 -3.13 7.08 -22.95
CA GLY A 245 -3.47 7.88 -21.77
C GLY A 245 -3.38 7.14 -20.43
N SER A 246 -2.95 5.87 -20.42
CA SER A 246 -2.89 5.02 -19.23
C SER A 246 -1.45 4.78 -18.74
N LEU A 247 -1.29 4.36 -17.48
CA LEU A 247 0.02 3.97 -16.95
C LEU A 247 0.57 2.72 -17.65
N ALA A 248 -0.29 1.78 -18.06
CA ALA A 248 0.12 0.65 -18.89
C ALA A 248 0.72 1.12 -20.22
N GLY A 249 0.16 2.18 -20.82
CA GLY A 249 0.68 2.81 -22.03
C GLY A 249 2.03 3.49 -21.79
N ALA A 250 2.15 4.25 -20.70
CA ALA A 250 3.41 4.86 -20.29
C ALA A 250 4.50 3.80 -20.06
N LEU A 251 4.16 2.70 -19.39
CA LEU A 251 5.08 1.58 -19.15
C LEU A 251 5.52 0.89 -20.44
N ALA A 252 4.58 0.64 -21.37
CA ALA A 252 4.86 -0.01 -22.64
C ALA A 252 5.83 0.78 -23.53
N ALA A 253 5.89 2.11 -23.34
CA ALA A 253 6.81 2.99 -24.05
C ALA A 253 8.24 2.98 -23.48
N LEU A 254 8.47 2.40 -22.29
CA LEU A 254 9.78 2.39 -21.64
C LEU A 254 10.65 1.22 -22.12
N PRO A 255 11.96 1.43 -22.30
CA PRO A 255 12.89 0.35 -22.61
C PRO A 255 13.06 -0.57 -21.39
N ALA A 256 12.69 -1.84 -21.54
CA ALA A 256 12.95 -2.85 -20.53
C ALA A 256 14.24 -3.63 -20.84
N GLY A 257 15.14 -3.74 -19.84
CA GLY A 257 16.28 -4.65 -19.91
C GLY A 257 15.82 -6.10 -19.78
N GLY A 258 16.55 -7.05 -20.39
CA GLY A 258 16.06 -8.43 -20.60
C GLY A 258 15.65 -9.23 -19.36
N ALA A 259 16.13 -8.90 -18.15
CA ALA A 259 15.75 -9.58 -16.90
C ALA A 259 14.63 -8.88 -16.12
N THR A 260 14.22 -7.68 -16.54
CA THR A 260 13.18 -6.88 -15.88
C THR A 260 11.84 -7.13 -16.57
N ASP A 261 10.89 -7.71 -15.83
CA ASP A 261 9.48 -7.84 -16.22
C ASP A 261 8.73 -6.53 -15.88
N PRO A 262 8.37 -5.69 -16.89
CA PRO A 262 7.64 -4.44 -16.67
C PRO A 262 6.21 -4.70 -16.18
N VAL A 263 5.50 -5.63 -16.83
CA VAL A 263 4.11 -5.95 -16.53
C VAL A 263 3.98 -6.44 -15.08
N GLY A 264 4.99 -7.19 -14.60
CA GLY A 264 5.10 -7.62 -13.21
C GLY A 264 5.19 -6.49 -12.16
N GLN A 265 5.32 -5.22 -12.58
CA GLN A 265 5.23 -4.06 -11.68
C GLN A 265 3.78 -3.55 -11.50
N ILE A 266 2.90 -3.75 -12.48
CA ILE A 266 1.51 -3.24 -12.46
C ILE A 266 0.68 -3.71 -11.25
N PRO A 267 0.79 -4.96 -10.76
CA PRO A 267 0.04 -5.38 -9.58
C PRO A 267 0.30 -4.45 -8.39
N HIS A 268 1.52 -3.93 -8.26
CA HIS A 268 1.91 -2.98 -7.23
C HIS A 268 1.10 -1.69 -7.31
N TRP A 269 0.96 -1.13 -8.52
CA TRP A 269 0.24 0.12 -8.73
C TRP A 269 -1.24 -0.05 -8.40
N LEU A 270 -1.87 -1.11 -8.89
CA LEU A 270 -3.27 -1.41 -8.63
C LEU A 270 -3.55 -1.51 -7.13
N PHE A 271 -2.76 -2.30 -6.37
CA PHE A 271 -3.05 -2.46 -4.95
C PHE A 271 -2.66 -1.23 -4.11
N ALA A 272 -1.65 -0.46 -4.51
CA ALA A 272 -1.26 0.76 -3.82
C ALA A 272 -2.37 1.83 -3.84
N PHE A 273 -3.20 1.86 -4.90
CA PHE A 273 -4.36 2.74 -4.97
C PHE A 273 -5.46 2.42 -3.95
N ASP A 274 -5.49 1.22 -3.35
CA ASP A 274 -6.41 0.91 -2.25
C ASP A 274 -6.18 1.85 -1.05
N ALA A 275 -4.91 2.05 -0.69
CA ALA A 275 -4.53 2.99 0.37
C ALA A 275 -4.89 4.45 0.01
N ALA A 276 -4.78 4.83 -1.26
CA ALA A 276 -5.15 6.15 -1.73
C ALA A 276 -6.67 6.40 -1.64
N GLY A 277 -7.50 5.38 -1.93
CA GLY A 277 -8.95 5.47 -1.76
C GLY A 277 -9.36 5.66 -0.30
N MET A 278 -8.73 4.90 0.60
CA MET A 278 -8.90 5.08 2.05
C MET A 278 -8.56 6.52 2.48
N ALA A 279 -7.42 7.06 1.99
CA ALA A 279 -6.99 8.41 2.31
C ALA A 279 -7.97 9.47 1.79
N ALA A 280 -8.48 9.32 0.56
CA ALA A 280 -9.47 10.23 -0.01
C ALA A 280 -10.79 10.22 0.78
N ALA A 281 -11.33 9.05 1.11
CA ALA A 281 -12.56 8.94 1.89
C ALA A 281 -12.43 9.58 3.29
N ARG A 282 -11.31 9.33 3.98
CA ARG A 282 -11.02 9.93 5.30
C ARG A 282 -10.81 11.44 5.21
N THR A 283 -10.17 11.92 4.15
CA THR A 283 -9.97 13.36 3.92
C THR A 283 -11.31 14.06 3.67
N LEU A 284 -12.22 13.44 2.92
CA LEU A 284 -13.58 13.95 2.74
C LEU A 284 -14.34 14.04 4.08
N ALA A 285 -14.22 13.02 4.93
CA ALA A 285 -14.79 13.03 6.28
C ALA A 285 -14.22 14.16 7.14
N LEU A 286 -12.91 14.38 7.09
CA LEU A 286 -12.26 15.50 7.77
C LEU A 286 -12.81 16.85 7.27
N PHE A 287 -12.90 17.09 5.97
CA PHE A 287 -13.50 18.33 5.44
C PHE A 287 -14.98 18.50 5.82
N ALA A 288 -15.74 17.41 5.89
CA ALA A 288 -17.13 17.47 6.35
C ALA A 288 -17.24 17.95 7.80
N GLY A 289 -16.32 17.55 8.68
CA GLY A 289 -16.27 17.94 10.10
C GLY A 289 -15.48 19.22 10.41
N HIS A 290 -14.70 19.76 9.46
CA HIS A 290 -13.80 20.90 9.67
C HIS A 290 -14.12 22.07 8.71
N PRO A 291 -15.11 22.94 9.04
CA PRO A 291 -15.58 24.00 8.15
C PRO A 291 -14.50 25.01 7.74
N GLY A 292 -13.56 25.34 8.64
CA GLY A 292 -12.45 26.25 8.34
C GLY A 292 -11.54 25.69 7.26
N GLN A 293 -11.06 24.46 7.45
CA GLN A 293 -10.21 23.76 6.50
C GLN A 293 -10.93 23.49 5.17
N ARG A 294 -12.24 23.19 5.21
CA ARG A 294 -13.07 23.07 4.00
C ARG A 294 -13.20 24.40 3.25
N GLY A 295 -13.31 25.51 3.98
CA GLY A 295 -13.31 26.87 3.41
C GLY A 295 -12.02 27.17 2.65
N THR A 296 -10.86 26.86 3.25
CA THR A 296 -9.55 27.02 2.59
C THR A 296 -9.44 26.15 1.33
N ALA A 297 -9.88 24.88 1.39
CA ALA A 297 -9.91 24.01 0.22
C ALA A 297 -10.81 24.57 -0.89
N ARG A 298 -12.01 25.06 -0.56
CA ARG A 298 -12.92 25.69 -1.55
C ARG A 298 -12.34 26.96 -2.16
N ALA A 299 -11.61 27.76 -1.38
CA ALA A 299 -10.93 28.94 -1.89
C ALA A 299 -9.82 28.56 -2.89
N GLU A 300 -9.04 27.51 -2.59
CA GLU A 300 -8.05 26.96 -3.53
C GLU A 300 -8.72 26.48 -4.83
N ILE A 301 -9.81 25.73 -4.72
CA ILE A 301 -10.56 25.23 -5.88
C ILE A 301 -11.09 26.39 -6.74
N ALA A 302 -11.67 27.42 -6.11
CA ALA A 302 -12.23 28.58 -6.82
C ALA A 302 -11.17 29.45 -7.51
N ALA A 303 -9.92 29.42 -7.03
CA ALA A 303 -8.81 30.14 -7.65
C ALA A 303 -8.20 29.40 -8.85
N GLY A 304 -8.44 28.08 -8.97
CA GLY A 304 -7.90 27.24 -10.04
C GLY A 304 -8.76 27.24 -11.31
N ASP A 305 -8.16 26.80 -12.42
CA ASP A 305 -8.88 26.52 -13.67
C ASP A 305 -9.41 25.08 -13.64
N ALA A 306 -10.72 24.94 -13.46
CA ALA A 306 -11.40 23.67 -13.36
C ALA A 306 -11.30 22.80 -14.63
N GLU A 307 -10.89 23.36 -15.78
CA GLU A 307 -10.76 22.63 -17.05
C GLU A 307 -9.33 22.11 -17.28
N LYS A 308 -8.38 22.40 -16.38
CA LYS A 308 -6.99 21.98 -16.49
C LYS A 308 -6.52 21.22 -15.25
N PRO A 309 -5.53 20.32 -15.36
CA PRO A 309 -4.88 19.73 -14.20
C PRO A 309 -4.33 20.80 -13.26
N GLN A 310 -4.72 20.74 -11.99
CA GLN A 310 -4.27 21.67 -10.96
C GLN A 310 -3.36 20.97 -9.94
N PRO A 311 -2.37 21.67 -9.38
CA PRO A 311 -1.49 21.11 -8.36
C PRO A 311 -2.15 21.02 -6.99
N TYR A 312 -3.25 21.73 -6.72
CA TYR A 312 -3.99 21.74 -5.44
C TYR A 312 -3.15 21.53 -4.16
N PRO A 313 -2.13 22.39 -3.89
CA PRO A 313 -1.21 22.19 -2.78
C PRO A 313 -1.91 21.98 -1.42
N TYR A 314 -3.00 22.70 -1.12
CA TYR A 314 -3.73 22.56 0.12
C TYR A 314 -4.53 21.26 0.19
N LEU A 315 -5.24 20.86 -0.86
CA LEU A 315 -5.90 19.54 -0.89
C LEU A 315 -4.89 18.39 -0.77
N ARG A 316 -3.72 18.50 -1.42
CA ARG A 316 -2.64 17.52 -1.27
C ARG A 316 -2.11 17.46 0.16
N ALA A 317 -1.93 18.63 0.79
CA ALA A 317 -1.56 18.73 2.20
C ALA A 317 -2.61 18.10 3.12
N ALA A 318 -3.90 18.27 2.83
CA ALA A 318 -4.98 17.64 3.58
C ALA A 318 -4.96 16.11 3.48
N VAL A 319 -4.66 15.56 2.29
CA VAL A 319 -4.47 14.11 2.11
C VAL A 319 -3.26 13.61 2.88
N LEU A 320 -2.12 14.30 2.81
CA LEU A 320 -0.93 13.96 3.59
C LEU A 320 -1.23 13.96 5.10
N GLU A 321 -1.98 14.95 5.56
CA GLU A 321 -2.38 15.07 6.95
C GLU A 321 -3.35 13.97 7.38
N SER A 322 -4.30 13.57 6.51
CA SER A 322 -5.16 12.42 6.78
C SER A 322 -4.36 11.12 6.93
N VAL A 323 -3.33 10.92 6.11
CA VAL A 323 -2.43 9.74 6.20
C VAL A 323 -1.49 9.85 7.42
N ARG A 324 -1.14 11.06 7.86
CA ARG A 324 -0.43 11.25 9.14
C ARG A 324 -1.29 10.78 10.30
N LEU A 325 -2.52 11.27 10.37
CA LEU A 325 -3.49 10.95 11.40
C LEU A 325 -3.81 9.45 11.44
N TRP A 326 -4.05 8.85 10.26
CA TRP A 326 -4.41 7.44 10.12
C TRP A 326 -3.58 6.74 9.05
N PRO A 327 -2.35 6.31 9.38
CA PRO A 327 -1.43 5.70 8.43
C PRO A 327 -2.04 4.46 7.76
N THR A 328 -2.00 4.43 6.43
CA THR A 328 -2.40 3.26 5.65
C THR A 328 -1.37 2.15 5.74
N THR A 329 -0.10 2.52 5.98
CA THR A 329 1.01 1.63 6.33
C THR A 329 1.44 1.92 7.78
N PRO A 330 0.87 1.24 8.79
CA PRO A 330 1.11 1.52 10.22
C PRO A 330 2.51 1.10 10.71
N MET A 331 3.24 0.34 9.90
CA MET A 331 4.56 -0.17 10.23
C MET A 331 5.42 -0.26 8.98
N ILE A 332 6.63 0.32 9.03
CA ILE A 332 7.64 0.19 7.98
C ILE A 332 8.75 -0.73 8.47
N LEU A 333 9.11 -1.72 7.64
CA LEU A 333 10.21 -2.65 7.91
C LEU A 333 11.40 -2.41 6.96
N ARG A 334 12.60 -2.55 7.51
CA ARG A 334 13.88 -2.62 6.78
C ARG A 334 14.77 -3.72 7.36
N ASP A 335 15.46 -4.48 6.53
CA ASP A 335 16.46 -5.45 6.98
C ASP A 335 17.87 -4.89 6.80
N SER A 336 18.70 -4.93 7.83
CA SER A 336 20.10 -4.50 7.70
C SER A 336 20.92 -5.51 6.88
N THR A 337 21.64 -5.07 5.86
CA THR A 337 22.54 -5.90 5.03
C THR A 337 23.89 -6.16 5.71
N ARG A 338 24.28 -5.30 6.66
CA ARG A 338 25.53 -5.37 7.44
C ARG A 338 25.30 -4.89 8.87
N ASP A 339 26.30 -5.06 9.73
CA ASP A 339 26.28 -4.55 11.09
C ASP A 339 26.08 -3.02 11.10
N THR A 340 25.27 -2.54 12.03
CA THR A 340 24.91 -1.12 12.16
C THR A 340 25.23 -0.62 13.56
N VAL A 341 25.81 0.58 13.64
CA VAL A 341 26.23 1.20 14.91
C VAL A 341 25.24 2.29 15.32
N TRP A 342 24.84 2.30 16.59
CA TRP A 342 23.80 3.15 17.18
C TRP A 342 24.26 3.74 18.51
N GLY A 343 23.53 4.75 18.99
CA GLY A 343 23.82 5.44 20.27
C GLY A 343 24.84 6.58 20.13
N PRO A 344 24.96 7.42 21.17
CA PRO A 344 25.95 8.49 21.23
C PRO A 344 27.37 7.89 21.32
N GLU A 345 28.39 8.70 21.06
CA GLU A 345 29.78 8.24 20.93
C GLU A 345 30.28 7.41 22.12
N GLN A 346 29.88 7.78 23.33
CA GLN A 346 30.30 7.17 24.59
C GLN A 346 29.50 5.90 24.94
N GLU A 347 28.36 5.66 24.27
CA GLU A 347 27.44 4.54 24.53
C GLU A 347 27.13 3.77 23.24
N ARG A 348 28.05 3.81 22.26
CA ARG A 348 27.84 3.15 20.97
C ARG A 348 27.65 1.65 21.14
N PHE A 349 26.70 1.11 20.40
CA PHE A 349 26.47 -0.32 20.33
C PHE A 349 26.20 -0.78 18.90
N THR A 350 26.48 -2.05 18.64
CA THR A 350 26.33 -2.65 17.31
C THR A 350 25.12 -3.58 17.25
N ILE A 351 24.23 -3.33 16.30
CA ILE A 351 23.16 -4.25 15.92
C ILE A 351 23.65 -5.10 14.74
N PRO A 352 23.67 -6.44 14.86
CA PRO A 352 24.18 -7.32 13.81
C PRO A 352 23.39 -7.28 12.50
N ALA A 353 24.07 -7.57 11.39
CA ALA A 353 23.49 -7.78 10.07
C ALA A 353 22.33 -8.79 10.09
N GLY A 354 21.36 -8.62 9.18
CA GLY A 354 20.13 -9.42 9.11
C GLY A 354 19.09 -9.11 10.18
N THR A 355 19.22 -7.99 10.90
CA THR A 355 18.21 -7.51 11.86
C THR A 355 17.13 -6.71 11.13
N GLY A 356 15.86 -6.99 11.42
CA GLY A 356 14.72 -6.25 10.92
C GLY A 356 14.38 -5.05 11.79
N PHE A 357 14.51 -3.84 11.27
CA PHE A 357 14.17 -2.58 11.92
C PHE A 357 12.71 -2.23 11.67
N MET A 358 11.98 -1.98 12.76
CA MET A 358 10.55 -1.71 12.80
C MET A 358 10.30 -0.26 13.16
N ILE A 359 9.77 0.51 12.21
CA ILE A 359 9.32 1.89 12.40
C ILE A 359 7.80 1.87 12.55
N LEU A 360 7.31 2.26 13.73
CA LEU A 360 5.87 2.32 14.04
C LEU A 360 5.30 3.68 13.62
N THR A 361 4.89 3.83 12.37
CA THR A 361 4.39 5.11 11.84
C THR A 361 3.16 5.61 12.62
N ALA A 362 2.22 4.72 12.96
CA ALA A 362 1.07 5.04 13.81
C ALA A 362 1.48 5.54 15.21
N GLY A 363 2.63 5.07 15.73
CA GLY A 363 3.21 5.54 16.98
C GLY A 363 3.84 6.92 16.83
N PHE A 364 4.73 7.10 15.84
CA PHE A 364 5.45 8.35 15.63
C PHE A 364 4.55 9.51 15.18
N HIS A 365 3.62 9.25 14.27
CA HIS A 365 2.79 10.30 13.68
C HIS A 365 1.82 10.96 14.68
N ARG A 366 1.45 10.21 15.73
CA ARG A 366 0.51 10.61 16.78
C ARG A 366 1.19 10.76 18.15
N ASP A 367 2.52 10.82 18.19
CA ASP A 367 3.24 11.03 19.44
C ASP A 367 3.22 12.51 19.85
N GLY A 368 2.20 12.91 20.61
CA GLY A 368 2.09 14.24 21.23
C GLY A 368 3.26 14.71 22.13
N GLU A 369 4.22 13.86 22.51
CA GLU A 369 5.44 14.33 23.20
C GLU A 369 6.44 14.96 22.23
N THR A 370 6.44 14.50 20.98
CA THR A 370 7.36 14.97 19.93
C THR A 370 6.64 15.88 18.94
N VAL A 371 5.39 15.60 18.60
CA VAL A 371 4.57 16.29 17.59
C VAL A 371 3.47 17.10 18.28
N SER A 372 3.64 18.42 18.36
CA SER A 372 2.71 19.31 19.08
C SER A 372 1.29 19.34 18.50
N PHE A 373 1.13 18.99 17.23
CA PHE A 373 -0.15 18.91 16.51
C PHE A 373 -0.58 17.45 16.26
N ALA A 374 -0.03 16.50 17.04
CA ALA A 374 -0.26 15.05 16.86
C ALA A 374 -1.74 14.73 16.69
N ASP A 375 -2.58 15.33 17.54
CA ASP A 375 -3.99 14.99 17.65
C ASP A 375 -4.94 15.85 16.79
N GLU A 376 -4.40 16.81 16.04
CA GLU A 376 -5.17 17.83 15.30
C GLU A 376 -5.10 17.62 13.78
N PHE A 377 -6.14 18.01 13.05
CA PHE A 377 -6.11 18.08 11.59
C PHE A 377 -5.63 19.46 11.13
N VAL A 378 -4.35 19.57 10.80
CA VAL A 378 -3.70 20.84 10.43
C VAL A 378 -2.92 20.69 9.11
N PRO A 379 -3.59 20.69 7.94
CA PRO A 379 -2.92 20.55 6.64
C PRO A 379 -1.74 21.51 6.41
N GLU A 380 -1.79 22.70 7.00
CA GLU A 380 -0.78 23.75 6.88
C GLU A 380 0.63 23.29 7.28
N VAL A 381 0.77 22.25 8.12
CA VAL A 381 2.07 21.70 8.52
C VAL A 381 2.91 21.22 7.33
N TRP A 382 2.26 20.82 6.23
CA TRP A 382 2.88 20.35 4.99
C TRP A 382 3.17 21.50 3.99
N LEU A 383 2.76 22.72 4.32
CA LEU A 383 2.95 23.91 3.49
C LEU A 383 3.98 24.86 4.11
N ASP A 384 4.07 24.90 5.44
CA ASP A 384 4.97 25.79 6.19
C ASP A 384 6.28 25.13 6.67
N GLY A 385 6.54 23.89 6.23
CA GLY A 385 7.76 23.16 6.53
C GLY A 385 7.76 22.44 7.88
N ARG A 386 6.70 22.57 8.72
CA ARG A 386 6.67 21.93 10.05
C ARG A 386 6.72 20.41 9.96
N ALA A 387 6.08 19.81 8.96
CA ALA A 387 6.12 18.37 8.75
C ALA A 387 7.46 17.92 8.15
N GLU A 388 8.03 18.67 7.21
CA GLU A 388 9.30 18.37 6.54
C GLU A 388 10.48 18.32 7.52
N ARG A 389 10.43 19.08 8.61
CA ARG A 389 11.46 19.08 9.67
C ARG A 389 11.38 17.85 10.59
N ARG A 390 10.43 16.94 10.36
CA ARG A 390 10.16 15.78 11.21
C ARG A 390 10.41 14.48 10.45
N PRO A 391 11.60 13.87 10.57
CA PRO A 391 11.94 12.64 9.85
C PRO A 391 11.01 11.46 10.16
N GLU A 392 10.27 11.53 11.27
CA GLU A 392 9.32 10.54 11.72
C GLU A 392 7.93 10.65 11.06
N LEU A 393 7.60 11.77 10.39
CA LEU A 393 6.33 11.98 9.69
C LEU A 393 6.43 11.54 8.23
N VAL A 394 6.10 10.28 7.97
CA VAL A 394 6.40 9.60 6.69
C VAL A 394 5.17 8.96 6.03
N PRO A 395 4.14 9.74 5.65
CA PRO A 395 2.90 9.23 5.07
C PRO A 395 3.11 8.41 3.77
N PHE A 396 4.22 8.64 3.06
CA PHE A 396 4.62 7.93 1.84
C PHE A 396 6.00 7.25 1.98
N SER A 397 6.43 6.92 3.21
CA SER A 397 7.83 6.60 3.54
C SER A 397 8.78 7.76 3.18
N ALA A 398 10.08 7.55 3.20
CA ALA A 398 11.10 8.55 2.88
C ALA A 398 12.36 7.90 2.28
N GLY A 399 13.30 8.74 1.84
CA GLY A 399 14.57 8.34 1.24
C GLY A 399 14.43 7.59 -0.09
N PRO A 400 15.47 6.86 -0.55
CA PRO A 400 15.46 6.17 -1.85
C PRO A 400 14.45 5.01 -1.95
N ALA A 401 13.82 4.64 -0.83
CA ALA A 401 12.72 3.68 -0.77
C ALA A 401 11.33 4.33 -0.60
N ALA A 402 11.22 5.67 -0.70
CA ALA A 402 9.95 6.39 -0.71
C ALA A 402 9.03 5.92 -1.85
N CYS A 403 7.71 6.10 -1.65
CA CYS A 403 6.70 5.74 -2.64
C CYS A 403 6.93 6.50 -3.96
N PRO A 404 7.19 5.80 -5.08
CA PRO A 404 7.38 6.45 -6.38
C PRO A 404 6.08 7.09 -6.91
N GLY A 405 4.92 6.55 -6.52
CA GLY A 405 3.62 7.07 -6.94
C GLY A 405 3.07 8.22 -6.09
N ARG A 406 3.85 8.83 -5.17
CA ARG A 406 3.34 9.88 -4.26
C ARG A 406 2.62 11.00 -5.00
N ASN A 407 3.25 11.56 -6.04
CA ASN A 407 2.69 12.70 -6.77
C ASN A 407 1.45 12.31 -7.58
N LEU A 408 1.45 11.13 -8.20
CA LEU A 408 0.31 10.58 -8.92
C LEU A 408 -0.88 10.34 -7.98
N VAL A 409 -0.66 9.68 -6.84
CA VAL A 409 -1.72 9.46 -5.83
C VAL A 409 -2.30 10.78 -5.35
N LEU A 410 -1.45 11.76 -5.06
CA LEU A 410 -1.88 13.08 -4.62
C LEU A 410 -2.63 13.84 -5.73
N LEU A 411 -2.25 13.70 -7.00
CA LEU A 411 -3.02 14.23 -8.13
C LEU A 411 -4.43 13.62 -8.17
N VAL A 412 -4.55 12.29 -8.19
CA VAL A 412 -5.86 11.60 -8.29
C VAL A 412 -6.76 11.94 -7.11
N THR A 413 -6.23 11.84 -5.89
CA THR A 413 -7.01 12.09 -4.66
C THR A 413 -7.41 13.56 -4.51
N SER A 414 -6.51 14.52 -4.77
CA SER A 414 -6.85 15.95 -4.68
C SER A 414 -7.83 16.38 -5.76
N THR A 415 -7.71 15.89 -7.00
CA THR A 415 -8.69 16.15 -8.06
C THR A 415 -10.06 15.60 -7.69
N LEU A 416 -10.15 14.35 -7.22
CA LEU A 416 -11.43 13.79 -6.78
C LEU A 416 -12.05 14.63 -5.66
N LEU A 417 -11.28 14.98 -4.64
CA LEU A 417 -11.75 15.84 -3.53
C LEU A 417 -12.18 17.22 -4.01
N ALA A 418 -11.46 17.83 -4.97
CA ALA A 418 -11.82 19.10 -5.56
C ALA A 418 -13.21 19.05 -6.23
N ARG A 419 -13.46 18.01 -7.03
CA ARG A 419 -14.77 17.81 -7.68
C ARG A 419 -15.89 17.60 -6.67
N MET A 420 -15.65 16.78 -5.67
CA MET A 420 -16.62 16.53 -4.60
C MET A 420 -16.99 17.83 -3.88
N LEU A 421 -16.00 18.58 -3.39
CA LEU A 421 -16.20 19.80 -2.61
C LEU A 421 -16.76 20.98 -3.40
N ALA A 422 -16.55 21.02 -4.72
CA ALA A 422 -17.09 22.04 -5.61
C ALA A 422 -18.59 21.84 -5.89
N ALA A 423 -19.04 20.59 -5.97
CA ALA A 423 -20.40 20.25 -6.39
C ALA A 423 -21.38 20.08 -5.22
N ALA A 424 -20.89 19.63 -4.07
CA ALA A 424 -21.74 19.23 -2.94
C ALA A 424 -21.15 19.59 -1.57
N ASP A 425 -22.08 19.70 -0.60
CA ASP A 425 -21.83 19.73 0.83
C ASP A 425 -22.03 18.33 1.40
N PHE A 426 -21.08 17.91 2.23
CA PHE A 426 -21.06 16.59 2.85
C PHE A 426 -21.15 16.73 4.36
N ARG A 427 -21.96 15.87 4.99
CA ARG A 427 -22.06 15.74 6.45
C ARG A 427 -21.90 14.28 6.83
N VAL A 428 -20.93 13.97 7.70
CA VAL A 428 -20.76 12.60 8.20
C VAL A 428 -21.96 12.22 9.07
N VAL A 429 -22.55 11.05 8.80
CA VAL A 429 -23.67 10.47 9.57
C VAL A 429 -23.33 9.12 10.20
N SER A 430 -22.16 8.57 9.90
CA SER A 430 -21.55 7.47 10.64
C SER A 430 -20.84 7.97 11.90
N ASP A 431 -20.66 7.11 12.89
CA ASP A 431 -19.85 7.36 14.09
C ASP A 431 -18.51 6.62 13.97
N PRO A 432 -17.37 7.23 14.34
CA PRO A 432 -17.20 8.59 14.87
C PRO A 432 -17.21 9.68 13.78
N VAL A 433 -17.67 10.89 14.14
CA VAL A 433 -17.54 12.09 13.31
C VAL A 433 -16.20 12.77 13.59
N PRO A 434 -15.28 12.89 12.61
CA PRO A 434 -14.00 13.57 12.81
C PRO A 434 -14.16 15.09 12.77
N ALA A 435 -14.26 15.73 13.93
CA ALA A 435 -14.52 17.16 14.08
C ALA A 435 -13.59 17.80 15.14
N PRO A 436 -13.32 19.11 15.08
CA PRO A 436 -12.37 19.78 15.96
C PRO A 436 -12.88 19.98 17.40
N ASP A 437 -14.18 19.78 17.65
CA ASP A 437 -14.83 19.94 18.96
C ASP A 437 -14.65 18.72 19.89
N ARG A 438 -13.98 17.66 19.40
CA ARG A 438 -13.78 16.40 20.11
C ARG A 438 -12.43 15.78 19.73
N PRO A 439 -11.88 14.86 20.54
CA PRO A 439 -10.67 14.13 20.16
C PRO A 439 -10.89 13.34 18.87
N LEU A 440 -9.96 13.47 17.92
CA LEU A 440 -9.94 12.60 16.75
C LEU A 440 -9.66 11.14 17.17
N PRO A 441 -10.34 10.15 16.57
CA PRO A 441 -10.12 8.76 16.93
C PRO A 441 -8.69 8.33 16.56
N ASN A 442 -8.06 7.49 17.39
CA ASN A 442 -6.70 6.99 17.12
C ASN A 442 -6.66 6.04 15.91
N THR A 443 -7.73 5.29 15.70
CA THR A 443 -7.95 4.43 14.53
C THR A 443 -9.27 4.86 13.90
N PHE A 444 -9.30 5.03 12.57
CA PHE A 444 -10.51 5.51 11.88
C PHE A 444 -10.91 4.56 10.77
N ASP A 445 -12.10 3.97 10.88
CA ASP A 445 -12.63 3.03 9.90
C ASP A 445 -13.24 3.79 8.72
N ASN A 446 -12.61 3.67 7.55
CA ASN A 446 -13.16 4.24 6.33
C ASN A 446 -14.31 3.38 5.75
N PHE A 447 -14.37 2.09 6.06
CA PHE A 447 -15.35 1.17 5.46
C PHE A 447 -16.77 1.43 5.97
N GLY A 448 -16.91 1.93 7.19
CA GLY A 448 -18.20 2.32 7.78
C GLY A 448 -18.68 3.72 7.43
N LEU A 449 -17.91 4.50 6.66
CA LEU A 449 -18.22 5.92 6.40
C LEU A 449 -19.52 6.08 5.61
N LYS A 450 -20.35 7.00 6.12
CA LYS A 450 -21.59 7.42 5.48
C LYS A 450 -21.74 8.94 5.56
N PHE A 451 -22.20 9.52 4.47
CA PHE A 451 -22.43 10.94 4.32
C PHE A 451 -23.87 11.21 3.94
N GLU A 452 -24.45 12.25 4.53
CA GLU A 452 -25.50 13.01 3.88
C GLU A 452 -24.88 13.97 2.87
N VAL A 453 -25.55 14.13 1.73
CA VAL A 453 -25.07 14.91 0.59
C VAL A 453 -26.15 15.88 0.15
N ALA A 454 -25.78 17.16 0.05
CA ALA A 454 -26.63 18.20 -0.51
C ALA A 454 -25.87 18.94 -1.60
N ARG A 455 -26.54 19.32 -2.68
CA ARG A 455 -25.91 20.16 -3.72
C ARG A 455 -25.50 21.51 -3.13
N THR A 456 -24.29 21.95 -3.44
CA THR A 456 -23.82 23.27 -3.01
C THR A 456 -24.58 24.37 -3.76
N ALA A 457 -25.06 25.37 -3.03
CA ALA A 457 -25.79 26.49 -3.59
C ALA A 457 -24.91 27.25 -4.59
N GLY A 458 -25.39 27.41 -5.83
CA GLY A 458 -24.66 28.11 -6.90
C GLY A 458 -23.60 27.29 -7.62
N ALA A 459 -23.43 26.00 -7.29
CA ALA A 459 -22.58 25.11 -8.07
C ALA A 459 -23.13 24.98 -9.50
N PRO A 460 -22.27 25.09 -10.55
CA PRO A 460 -22.71 24.89 -11.92
C PRO A 460 -23.39 23.51 -12.05
N GLY A 461 -24.52 23.46 -12.76
CA GLY A 461 -25.15 22.18 -13.07
C GLY A 461 -24.16 21.29 -13.81
N VAL A 462 -24.16 19.99 -13.51
CA VAL A 462 -23.39 19.00 -14.29
C VAL A 462 -23.78 19.18 -15.76
N ARG A 463 -22.82 19.54 -16.63
CA ARG A 463 -23.11 19.94 -18.00
C ARG A 463 -23.45 18.71 -18.84
N ARG A 464 -24.63 18.71 -19.49
CA ARG A 464 -25.06 17.65 -20.44
C ARG A 464 -24.08 17.41 -21.60
N SER A 465 -23.17 18.34 -21.89
CA SER A 465 -22.14 18.18 -22.93
C SER A 465 -21.14 17.07 -22.62
N ASP A 466 -20.98 16.71 -21.35
CA ASP A 466 -20.07 15.65 -20.90
C ASP A 466 -20.68 14.24 -21.12
N MET A 467 -21.93 14.18 -21.59
CA MET A 467 -22.71 12.94 -21.76
C MET A 467 -22.71 12.38 -23.19
N ASN A 468 -22.28 13.14 -24.21
CA ASN A 468 -22.42 12.73 -25.62
C ASN A 468 -21.20 11.99 -26.20
N ALA A 469 -20.18 11.71 -25.40
CA ALA A 469 -19.03 10.88 -25.82
C ALA A 469 -19.24 9.38 -25.54
N SER A 470 -20.28 8.99 -24.81
CA SER A 470 -20.68 7.59 -24.64
C SER A 470 -21.62 7.18 -25.77
N GLY A 471 -21.18 6.21 -26.57
CA GLY A 471 -21.88 5.73 -27.75
C GLY A 471 -23.34 5.33 -27.50
N LYS A 472 -24.14 5.54 -28.55
CA LYS A 472 -25.44 4.89 -28.75
C LYS A 472 -25.29 3.39 -28.54
N HIS A 473 -25.97 2.83 -27.54
CA HIS A 473 -26.56 1.51 -27.67
C HIS A 473 -27.84 1.40 -26.82
N ASP A 474 -28.89 1.13 -27.58
CA ASP A 474 -30.25 0.72 -27.31
C ASP A 474 -30.72 0.48 -25.87
N GLU A 475 -31.85 1.15 -25.59
CA GLU A 475 -32.84 0.80 -24.59
C GLU A 475 -33.39 -0.61 -24.87
N ASP A 476 -33.19 -1.57 -23.96
CA ASP A 476 -34.28 -2.41 -23.45
C ASP A 476 -33.80 -3.35 -22.33
N GLU A 477 -34.76 -3.70 -21.47
CA GLU A 477 -34.78 -4.81 -20.49
C GLU A 477 -34.37 -4.55 -19.03
N GLY A 478 -35.40 -4.58 -18.17
CA GLY A 478 -35.50 -5.68 -17.19
C GLY A 478 -34.89 -5.46 -15.80
N PHE A 479 -35.62 -4.76 -14.93
CA PHE A 479 -35.36 -4.69 -13.49
C PHE A 479 -35.42 -6.08 -12.82
N HIS A 480 -34.29 -6.60 -12.34
CA HIS A 480 -34.27 -7.67 -11.34
C HIS A 480 -33.57 -7.20 -10.06
N ARG A 481 -34.33 -7.20 -8.95
CA ARG A 481 -33.86 -6.98 -7.57
C ARG A 481 -32.86 -8.08 -7.21
N VAL A 482 -31.66 -7.67 -6.77
CA VAL A 482 -30.68 -8.55 -6.12
C VAL A 482 -30.88 -8.44 -4.60
N SER A 483 -31.18 -9.58 -3.98
CA SER A 483 -31.15 -9.80 -2.52
C SER A 483 -29.72 -10.14 -2.06
N PRO A 484 -29.37 -9.91 -0.79
CA PRO A 484 -28.00 -10.11 -0.28
C PRO A 484 -27.67 -11.60 -0.06
N ASP A 485 -26.47 -12.01 -0.49
CA ASP A 485 -25.90 -13.36 -0.30
C ASP A 485 -25.59 -13.68 1.18
N PRO A 486 -25.82 -14.92 1.64
CA PRO A 486 -25.18 -15.48 2.81
C PRO A 486 -23.86 -16.20 2.46
N GLU A 487 -22.95 -16.23 3.42
CA GLU A 487 -21.63 -16.86 3.38
C GLU A 487 -21.69 -18.37 3.09
N GLU A 488 -20.94 -18.86 2.10
CA GLU A 488 -20.63 -20.29 1.93
C GLU A 488 -19.18 -20.61 2.31
N THR A 489 -19.05 -21.60 3.19
CA THR A 489 -17.83 -22.33 3.54
C THR A 489 -17.31 -23.18 2.37
N PRO A 490 -15.99 -23.45 2.28
CA PRO A 490 -15.42 -24.11 1.10
C PRO A 490 -15.76 -25.60 1.08
N GLN A 491 -16.43 -26.04 0.02
CA GLN A 491 -16.53 -27.46 -0.35
C GLN A 491 -15.35 -27.83 -1.25
N ASP A 492 -14.69 -28.93 -0.88
CA ASP A 492 -13.69 -29.64 -1.66
C ASP A 492 -14.35 -30.28 -2.88
N ASP A 493 -13.90 -29.94 -4.08
CA ASP A 493 -14.09 -30.73 -5.30
C ASP A 493 -12.84 -30.55 -6.17
N ASP A 494 -11.96 -31.55 -6.16
CA ASP A 494 -10.97 -31.84 -7.21
C ASP A 494 -10.27 -33.17 -6.85
N LEU A 495 -11.02 -34.28 -6.91
CA LEU A 495 -10.48 -35.63 -6.99
C LEU A 495 -11.31 -36.44 -8.00
N GLU A 496 -10.96 -36.35 -9.28
CA GLU A 496 -11.25 -37.43 -10.22
C GLU A 496 -9.95 -38.04 -10.73
N SER A 497 -9.82 -39.32 -10.41
CA SER A 497 -8.80 -40.28 -10.81
C SER A 497 -8.99 -40.72 -12.26
N ASP A 498 -7.92 -40.68 -13.05
CA ASP A 498 -7.90 -41.32 -14.37
C ASP A 498 -7.07 -42.61 -14.32
N HIS A 499 -7.77 -43.74 -14.45
CA HIS A 499 -7.20 -45.07 -14.59
C HIS A 499 -7.56 -45.60 -15.98
N GLY A 500 -6.52 -45.83 -16.79
CA GLY A 500 -6.47 -46.94 -17.74
C GLY A 500 -6.62 -46.55 -19.22
N ASP A 501 -5.52 -46.67 -19.97
CA ASP A 501 -5.48 -47.71 -21.00
C ASP A 501 -4.04 -48.04 -21.43
N ARG A 502 -3.71 -49.33 -21.34
CA ARG A 502 -2.59 -50.00 -22.03
C ARG A 502 -3.16 -50.75 -23.21
N PRO A 503 -2.38 -51.00 -24.28
CA PRO A 503 -2.52 -52.22 -25.05
C PRO A 503 -1.38 -53.21 -24.73
N ASP A 504 -1.76 -54.48 -24.66
CA ASP A 504 -0.92 -55.66 -24.46
C ASP A 504 -0.90 -56.53 -25.74
N SER A 505 -0.01 -57.52 -25.74
CA SER A 505 0.26 -58.61 -26.71
C SER A 505 1.32 -58.32 -27.78
N GLY A 506 2.33 -59.16 -28.02
CA GLY A 506 2.71 -60.45 -27.43
C GLY A 506 3.85 -61.11 -28.24
N THR A 507 4.84 -61.65 -27.52
CA THR A 507 5.70 -62.84 -27.78
C THR A 507 6.14 -63.24 -29.20
N ASP A 508 7.46 -63.45 -29.43
CA ASP A 508 8.08 -64.80 -29.42
C ASP A 508 9.64 -64.74 -29.50
N ALA A 509 10.28 -65.86 -29.14
CA ALA A 509 11.66 -66.09 -28.74
C ALA A 509 12.72 -66.33 -29.85
N GLY A 510 14.02 -66.37 -29.47
CA GLY A 510 15.02 -67.22 -30.19
C GLY A 510 16.48 -66.73 -30.28
N GLN A 511 17.30 -67.12 -29.30
CA GLN A 511 18.66 -67.70 -29.37
C GLN A 511 19.86 -67.11 -30.19
N GLU A 512 21.01 -67.18 -29.49
CA GLU A 512 22.41 -67.50 -29.92
C GLU A 512 23.42 -66.41 -30.34
N ALA A 513 24.35 -66.16 -29.39
CA ALA A 513 25.81 -66.24 -29.48
C ALA A 513 26.56 -65.58 -30.66
N THR A 514 27.44 -64.61 -30.36
CA THR A 514 28.92 -64.78 -30.36
C THR A 514 29.62 -63.41 -30.14
N ASP A 515 30.54 -63.38 -29.18
CA ASP A 515 31.67 -62.43 -29.09
C ASP A 515 32.92 -63.23 -29.53
N PRO A 516 33.90 -62.68 -30.27
CA PRO A 516 35.04 -62.08 -29.57
C PRO A 516 35.74 -60.89 -30.28
N ALA A 517 36.13 -59.92 -29.45
CA ALA A 517 37.51 -59.40 -29.29
C ALA A 517 38.13 -58.34 -30.25
N ARG A 518 38.61 -57.27 -29.58
CA ARG A 518 40.01 -56.75 -29.48
C ARG A 518 40.46 -55.49 -30.26
N ARG A 519 41.02 -54.57 -29.44
CA ARG A 519 42.22 -53.68 -29.58
C ARG A 519 42.05 -52.35 -30.34
N ALA A 520 42.20 -51.19 -29.67
CA ALA A 520 43.44 -50.44 -29.29
C ALA A 520 43.88 -49.51 -30.44
N GLY A 521 44.32 -48.25 -30.31
CA GLY A 521 44.70 -47.33 -29.22
C GLY A 521 44.58 -45.86 -29.73
N GLU A 522 44.71 -44.81 -28.88
CA GLU A 522 45.95 -43.99 -28.70
C GLU A 522 46.38 -43.28 -30.02
N GLU A 523 46.61 -41.96 -30.17
CA GLU A 523 47.12 -40.82 -29.38
C GLU A 523 46.72 -39.50 -30.11
N GLY A 524 46.55 -38.36 -29.42
CA GLY A 524 47.49 -37.22 -29.48
C GLY A 524 46.91 -36.08 -30.37
N GLY A 525 47.03 -34.78 -30.10
CA GLY A 525 47.77 -33.99 -29.11
C GLY A 525 47.94 -32.55 -29.67
N ALA A 526 47.88 -31.54 -28.78
CA ALA A 526 48.41 -30.14 -28.85
C ALA A 526 48.05 -29.22 -30.04
N GLY A 527 47.76 -27.93 -29.92
CA GLY A 527 48.42 -26.78 -29.24
C GLY A 527 48.06 -25.53 -30.10
N GLU A 528 47.98 -24.28 -29.65
CA GLU A 528 48.61 -23.49 -28.58
C GLU A 528 47.59 -22.57 -27.88
#